data_AF-A0A532AQK9-F1
#
_entry.id   AF-A0A532AQK9-F1
#
_cell.length_a   1.000
_cell.length_b   1.000
_cell.length_c   1.000
_cell.angle_alpha   90.00
_cell.angle_beta   90.00
_cell.angle_gamma   90.00
#
_symmetry.space_group_name_H-M   'P 1'
#
loop_
_entity.id
_entity.type
_entity.pdbx_description
1 polymer ?
#
loop_
_entity_poly.entity_id
_entity_poly.type
_entity_poly.pdbx_seq_one_letter_code
_entity_poly.pdbx_strand_id
1 'polypeptide(L)'
;VLFGTRHADATEHQDGLMLAVAVETVVKLAAFLAIGLLVTFLIFGGPGDMVDKLAQNTQVQQAMGYSTSLATWLVLTCLSGFAIIMLPRQFYVTIVENRSEAELRTATWVFPLYLVAINLFVLPIALAGLALVGTRTSSDLYVLSLPLLSGHDLLAMAAFIGG
;
A
#
# COMPACT_ATOMS: atom_id res chain seq x y z
N VAL A 1 18.67 18.65 -51.05
CA VAL A 1 17.34 19.11 -51.48
C VAL A 1 16.32 18.10 -50.97
N LEU A 2 15.30 18.56 -50.22
CA LEU A 2 14.04 17.86 -49.85
C LEU A 2 14.21 16.63 -48.93
N PHE A 3 13.65 16.46 -47.73
CA PHE A 3 12.63 17.06 -46.86
C PHE A 3 12.93 16.48 -45.46
N GLY A 4 12.58 17.04 -44.30
CA GLY A 4 11.74 18.15 -43.94
C GLY A 4 11.80 18.25 -42.42
N THR A 5 12.12 19.43 -41.94
CA THR A 5 12.02 19.83 -40.54
C THR A 5 10.54 19.92 -40.17
N ARG A 6 10.05 18.93 -39.44
CA ARG A 6 9.03 19.17 -38.40
C ARG A 6 9.46 18.30 -37.25
N HIS A 7 9.87 18.98 -36.18
CA HIS A 7 10.00 18.35 -34.87
C HIS A 7 8.74 17.51 -34.69
N ALA A 8 8.93 16.21 -34.49
CA ALA A 8 7.89 15.33 -34.00
C ALA A 8 7.24 16.07 -32.83
N ASP A 9 5.92 16.21 -32.92
CA ASP A 9 5.08 16.80 -31.91
C ASP A 9 5.54 16.29 -30.53
N ALA A 10 6.27 17.13 -29.80
CA ALA A 10 6.61 16.92 -28.40
C ALA A 10 5.41 17.33 -27.53
N THR A 11 4.24 16.91 -27.98
CA THR A 11 2.93 17.09 -27.37
C THR A 11 2.32 15.70 -27.08
N GLU A 12 3.18 14.68 -26.89
CA GLU A 12 2.80 13.50 -26.11
C GLU A 12 2.93 13.88 -24.63
N HIS A 13 1.83 14.38 -24.08
CA HIS A 13 1.60 14.31 -22.64
C HIS A 13 1.91 12.90 -22.15
N GLN A 14 2.57 12.78 -20.99
CA GLN A 14 2.95 11.50 -20.38
C GLN A 14 1.74 10.71 -19.82
N ASP A 15 0.63 10.66 -20.56
CA ASP A 15 -0.58 9.92 -20.19
C ASP A 15 -0.28 8.44 -19.93
N GLY A 16 0.70 7.87 -20.67
CA GLY A 16 1.17 6.51 -20.45
C GLY A 16 1.85 6.28 -19.10
N LEU A 17 2.57 7.28 -18.58
CA LEU A 17 3.20 7.20 -17.26
C LEU A 17 2.15 7.24 -16.14
N MET A 18 1.19 8.16 -16.25
CA MET A 18 0.08 8.28 -15.30
C MET A 18 -0.82 7.04 -15.32
N LEU A 19 -1.14 6.51 -16.50
CA LEU A 19 -1.90 5.27 -16.63
C LEU A 19 -1.14 4.09 -16.00
N ALA A 20 0.17 3.97 -16.24
CA ALA A 20 0.98 2.92 -15.64
C ALA A 20 0.97 2.98 -14.10
N VAL A 21 1.09 4.17 -13.52
CA VAL A 21 1.02 4.37 -12.06
C VAL A 21 -0.37 4.04 -11.51
N ALA A 22 -1.43 4.44 -12.22
CA ALA A 22 -2.80 4.11 -11.83
C ALA A 22 -3.03 2.59 -11.84
N VAL A 23 -2.56 1.89 -12.87
CA VAL A 23 -2.65 0.43 -12.93
C VAL A 23 -1.82 -0.23 -11.84
N GLU A 24 -0.57 0.22 -11.63
CA GLU A 24 0.30 -0.27 -10.56
C GLU A 24 -0.38 -0.17 -9.19
N THR A 25 -0.96 0.99 -8.87
CA THR A 25 -1.64 1.23 -7.59
C THR A 25 -2.92 0.40 -7.42
N VAL A 26 -3.69 0.17 -8.49
CA VAL A 26 -4.86 -0.72 -8.46
C VAL A 26 -4.44 -2.17 -8.24
N VAL A 27 -3.39 -2.65 -8.93
CA VAL A 27 -2.87 -4.01 -8.75
C VAL A 27 -2.32 -4.19 -7.33
N LYS A 28 -1.56 -3.20 -6.82
CA LYS A 28 -1.06 -3.15 -5.44
C LYS A 28 -2.19 -3.25 -4.41
N LEU A 29 -3.24 -2.45 -4.59
CA LEU A 29 -4.41 -2.50 -3.71
C LEU A 29 -5.12 -3.86 -3.79
N ALA A 30 -5.38 -4.38 -4.99
CA ALA A 30 -6.08 -5.65 -5.17
C ALA A 30 -5.31 -6.82 -4.55
N ALA A 31 -3.99 -6.88 -4.75
CA ALA A 31 -3.13 -7.88 -4.12
C ALA A 31 -3.17 -7.76 -2.59
N PHE A 32 -3.05 -6.54 -2.05
CA PHE A 32 -3.08 -6.30 -0.61
C PHE A 32 -4.42 -6.71 0.03
N LEU A 33 -5.54 -6.36 -0.60
CA LEU A 33 -6.88 -6.76 -0.16
C LEU A 33 -7.05 -8.28 -0.22
N ALA A 34 -6.58 -8.93 -1.30
CA ALA A 34 -6.68 -10.38 -1.43
C ALA A 34 -5.88 -11.11 -0.33
N ILE A 35 -4.69 -10.62 0.02
CA ILE A 35 -3.88 -11.16 1.13
C ILE A 35 -4.60 -10.92 2.46
N GLY A 36 -5.15 -9.73 2.67
CA GLY A 36 -5.92 -9.40 3.86
C GLY A 36 -7.13 -10.32 4.07
N LEU A 37 -7.87 -10.59 2.99
CA LEU A 37 -8.99 -11.54 3.00
C LEU A 37 -8.53 -12.97 3.24
N LEU A 38 -7.45 -13.41 2.58
CA LEU A 38 -6.87 -14.73 2.79
C LEU A 38 -6.47 -14.93 4.24
N VAL A 39 -5.77 -13.96 4.83
CA VAL A 39 -5.37 -14.01 6.24
C VAL A 39 -6.61 -14.06 7.13
N THR A 40 -7.53 -13.12 6.97
CA THR A 40 -8.68 -12.98 7.88
C THR A 40 -9.61 -14.19 7.81
N PHE A 41 -9.93 -14.68 6.61
CA PHE A 41 -10.95 -15.70 6.41
C PHE A 41 -10.38 -17.11 6.21
N LEU A 42 -9.34 -17.28 5.40
CA LEU A 42 -8.80 -18.63 5.12
C LEU A 42 -7.87 -19.12 6.22
N ILE A 43 -6.99 -18.25 6.74
CA ILE A 43 -6.05 -18.66 7.80
C ILE A 43 -6.73 -18.68 9.17
N PHE A 44 -7.45 -17.61 9.51
CA PHE A 44 -8.01 -17.47 10.86
C PHE A 44 -9.46 -17.97 11.00
N GLY A 45 -10.20 -18.13 9.91
CA GLY A 45 -11.60 -18.61 9.91
C GLY A 45 -12.65 -17.48 9.94
N GLY A 46 -12.21 -16.23 10.08
CA GLY A 46 -13.06 -15.05 10.17
C GLY A 46 -12.45 -13.98 11.10
N PRO A 47 -12.98 -12.75 11.07
CA PRO A 47 -12.45 -11.65 11.89
C PRO A 47 -12.64 -11.87 13.39
N GLY A 48 -13.73 -12.53 13.83
CA GLY A 48 -13.95 -12.86 15.24
C GLY A 48 -12.91 -13.84 15.76
N ASP A 49 -12.80 -15.00 15.11
CA ASP A 49 -11.81 -16.04 15.44
C ASP A 49 -10.37 -15.52 15.38
N MET A 50 -10.08 -14.61 14.45
CA MET A 50 -8.80 -13.93 14.37
C MET A 50 -8.51 -13.12 15.63
N VAL A 51 -9.44 -12.28 16.07
CA VAL A 51 -9.28 -11.48 17.29
C VAL A 51 -9.10 -12.40 18.50
N ASP A 52 -9.91 -13.46 18.63
CA ASP A 52 -9.84 -14.38 19.77
C ASP A 52 -8.50 -15.13 19.84
N LYS A 53 -8.01 -15.64 18.71
CA LYS A 53 -6.72 -16.33 18.62
C LYS A 53 -5.55 -15.37 18.86
N LEU A 54 -5.60 -14.17 18.30
CA LEU A 54 -4.55 -13.17 18.45
C LEU A 54 -4.51 -12.58 19.87
N ALA A 55 -5.66 -12.43 20.53
CA ALA A 55 -5.74 -11.96 21.90
C ALA A 55 -5.03 -12.91 22.88
N GLN A 56 -4.90 -14.20 22.54
CA GLN A 56 -4.18 -15.18 23.35
C GLN A 56 -2.66 -15.19 23.08
N ASN A 57 -2.18 -14.49 22.05
CA ASN A 57 -0.77 -14.47 21.68
C ASN A 57 0.00 -13.38 22.45
N THR A 58 0.99 -13.78 23.25
CA THR A 58 1.81 -12.88 24.07
C THR A 58 2.55 -11.82 23.25
N GLN A 59 3.03 -12.15 22.05
CA GLN A 59 3.73 -11.18 21.19
C GLN A 59 2.76 -10.12 20.66
N VAL A 60 1.54 -10.54 20.30
CA VAL A 60 0.48 -9.61 19.86
C VAL A 60 0.07 -8.70 21.02
N GLN A 61 -0.09 -9.23 22.24
CA GLN A 61 -0.39 -8.40 23.41
C GLN A 61 0.70 -7.36 23.68
N GLN A 62 1.97 -7.73 23.55
CA GLN A 62 3.10 -6.80 23.70
C GLN A 62 3.08 -5.70 22.62
N ALA A 63 2.82 -6.07 21.36
CA ALA A 63 2.72 -5.12 20.26
C ALA A 63 1.54 -4.15 20.42
N MET A 64 0.38 -4.65 20.87
CA MET A 64 -0.81 -3.83 21.14
C MET A 64 -0.63 -2.89 22.34
N GLY A 65 0.21 -3.26 23.30
CA GLY A 65 0.58 -2.42 24.44
C GLY A 65 1.61 -1.34 24.14
N TYR A 66 2.18 -1.31 22.93
CA TYR A 66 3.18 -0.32 22.55
C TYR A 66 2.55 1.05 22.32
N SER A 67 2.76 1.97 23.27
CA SER A 67 2.34 3.36 23.12
C SER A 67 3.40 4.16 22.38
N THR A 68 3.07 4.66 21.19
CA THR A 68 3.94 5.63 20.50
C THR A 68 3.90 6.97 21.25
N SER A 69 5.07 7.53 21.56
CA SER A 69 5.15 8.84 22.22
C SER A 69 4.62 9.94 21.31
N LEU A 70 3.98 10.97 21.87
CA LEU A 70 3.45 12.10 21.10
C LEU A 70 4.55 12.82 20.30
N ALA A 71 5.77 12.89 20.85
CA ALA A 71 6.93 13.44 20.16
C ALA A 71 7.31 12.59 18.94
N THR A 72 7.37 11.26 19.09
CA THR A 72 7.65 10.34 17.97
C THR A 72 6.58 10.45 16.89
N TRP A 73 5.30 10.51 17.28
CA TRP A 73 4.19 10.66 16.34
C TRP A 73 4.27 11.97 15.55
N LEU A 74 4.57 13.09 16.21
CA LEU A 74 4.77 14.38 15.53
C LEU A 74 5.96 14.36 14.57
N VAL A 75 7.11 13.83 15.03
CA VAL A 75 8.33 13.75 14.20
C VAL A 75 8.10 12.87 12.98
N LEU A 76 7.50 11.69 13.15
CA LEU A 76 7.18 10.80 12.03
C LEU A 76 6.20 11.45 11.06
N THR A 77 5.16 12.12 11.56
CA THR A 77 4.18 12.80 10.70
C THR A 77 4.84 13.91 9.87
N CYS A 78 5.67 14.75 10.50
CA CYS A 78 6.44 15.78 9.79
C CYS A 78 7.39 15.16 8.76
N LEU A 79 8.13 14.11 9.16
CA LEU A 79 9.07 13.42 8.28
C LEU A 79 8.35 12.81 7.06
N SER A 80 7.18 12.19 7.25
CA SER A 80 6.34 11.69 6.16
C SER A 80 5.87 12.81 5.24
N GLY A 81 5.49 13.97 5.79
CA GLY A 81 5.14 15.15 4.98
C GLY A 81 6.29 15.61 4.07
N PHE A 82 7.50 15.74 4.62
CA PHE A 82 8.69 16.06 3.83
C PHE A 82 9.03 14.98 2.81
N ALA A 83 8.89 13.70 3.15
CA ALA A 83 9.16 12.60 2.24
C ALA A 83 8.24 12.62 1.00
N ILE A 84 6.95 12.92 1.18
CA ILE A 84 6.01 13.09 0.06
C ILE A 84 6.46 14.24 -0.85
N ILE A 85 6.86 15.37 -0.25
CA ILE A 85 7.44 16.53 -0.94
C ILE A 85 8.93 16.30 -1.25
N MET A 86 9.45 15.09 -1.27
CA MET A 86 10.81 14.81 -1.78
C MET A 86 10.79 13.76 -2.88
N LEU A 87 9.67 13.04 -3.00
CA LEU A 87 9.47 12.05 -4.05
C LEU A 87 9.23 12.76 -5.40
N PRO A 88 10.14 12.63 -6.38
CA PRO A 88 10.05 13.36 -7.65
C PRO A 88 8.75 13.04 -8.42
N ARG A 89 8.22 11.82 -8.25
CA ARG A 89 6.93 11.41 -8.80
C ARG A 89 5.75 12.17 -8.18
N GLN A 90 5.74 12.33 -6.86
CA GLN A 90 4.66 13.04 -6.15
C GLN A 90 4.65 14.53 -6.50
N PHE A 91 5.83 15.13 -6.66
CA PHE A 91 5.95 16.49 -7.19
C PHE A 91 5.44 16.63 -8.62
N TYR A 92 5.84 15.72 -9.50
CA TYR A 92 5.44 15.76 -10.90
C TYR A 92 3.92 15.71 -11.03
N VAL A 93 3.27 14.74 -10.38
CA VAL A 93 1.81 14.59 -10.40
C VAL A 93 1.11 15.82 -9.79
N THR A 94 1.62 16.34 -8.67
CA THR A 94 1.00 17.47 -7.97
C THR A 94 1.14 18.81 -8.71
N ILE A 95 2.28 19.05 -9.38
CA ILE A 95 2.62 20.35 -9.98
C ILE A 95 2.36 20.39 -11.49
N VAL A 96 2.61 19.29 -12.22
CA VAL A 96 2.59 19.26 -13.68
C VAL A 96 1.26 18.74 -14.24
N GLU A 97 0.62 17.80 -13.53
CA GLU A 97 -0.58 17.08 -13.99
C GLU A 97 -1.89 17.49 -13.29
N ASN A 98 -1.84 18.44 -12.33
CA ASN A 98 -3.05 18.98 -11.72
C ASN A 98 -3.85 19.82 -12.75
N ARG A 99 -4.80 19.20 -13.46
CA ARG A 99 -5.37 19.78 -14.70
C ARG A 99 -6.87 20.02 -14.74
N SER A 100 -7.65 19.74 -13.69
CA SER A 100 -9.03 20.23 -13.63
C SER A 100 -9.66 20.21 -12.24
N GLU A 101 -10.57 21.15 -11.97
CA GLU A 101 -11.40 21.15 -10.75
C GLU A 101 -12.26 19.87 -10.62
N ALA A 102 -12.62 19.25 -11.75
CA ALA A 102 -13.42 18.02 -11.77
C ALA A 102 -12.64 16.79 -11.28
N GLU A 103 -11.36 16.67 -11.67
CA GLU A 103 -10.45 15.64 -11.17
C GLU A 103 -10.16 15.82 -9.68
N LEU A 104 -9.95 17.07 -9.23
CA LEU A 104 -9.81 17.42 -7.81
C LEU A 104 -11.02 16.98 -6.97
N ARG A 105 -12.25 17.21 -7.48
CA ARG A 105 -13.47 16.79 -6.80
C ARG A 105 -13.58 15.27 -6.67
N THR A 106 -13.15 14.54 -7.71
CA THR A 106 -13.14 13.07 -7.69
C THR A 106 -12.07 12.54 -6.74
N ALA A 107 -10.85 13.10 -6.80
CA ALA A 107 -9.74 12.74 -5.93
C ALA A 107 -10.07 12.96 -4.45
N THR A 108 -10.85 13.98 -4.11
CA THR A 108 -11.30 14.25 -2.73
C THR A 108 -12.06 13.08 -2.10
N TRP A 109 -12.72 12.23 -2.90
CA TRP A 109 -13.40 11.03 -2.42
C TRP A 109 -12.62 9.74 -2.66
N VAL A 110 -12.01 9.60 -3.82
CA VAL A 110 -11.25 8.38 -4.18
C VAL A 110 -10.01 8.22 -3.29
N PHE A 111 -9.34 9.32 -2.96
CA PHE A 111 -8.14 9.28 -2.13
C PHE A 111 -8.42 8.80 -0.70
N PRO A 112 -9.39 9.37 0.06
CA PRO A 112 -9.75 8.82 1.36
C PRO A 112 -10.25 7.38 1.28
N LEU A 113 -11.05 7.04 0.27
CA LEU A 113 -11.54 5.66 0.09
C LEU A 113 -10.40 4.67 -0.12
N TYR A 114 -9.42 5.03 -0.95
CA TYR A 114 -8.20 4.26 -1.13
C TYR A 114 -7.43 4.07 0.18
N LEU A 115 -7.25 5.15 0.95
CA LEU A 115 -6.56 5.10 2.25
C LEU A 115 -7.28 4.17 3.24
N VAL A 116 -8.61 4.22 3.30
CA VAL A 116 -9.40 3.30 4.14
C VAL A 116 -9.23 1.86 3.66
N ALA A 117 -9.35 1.61 2.35
CA ALA A 117 -9.26 0.27 1.78
C ALA A 117 -7.90 -0.38 2.06
N ILE A 118 -6.79 0.34 1.83
CA ILE A 118 -5.45 -0.21 2.07
C ILE A 118 -5.19 -0.39 3.57
N ASN A 119 -5.62 0.54 4.43
CA ASN A 119 -5.35 0.43 5.87
C ASN A 119 -6.23 -0.61 6.58
N LEU A 120 -7.40 -0.97 6.02
CA LEU A 120 -8.33 -1.94 6.61
C LEU A 120 -7.64 -3.27 6.94
N PHE A 121 -6.76 -3.74 6.05
CA PHE A 121 -6.07 -5.02 6.22
C PHE A 121 -4.63 -4.91 6.72
N VAL A 122 -4.11 -3.69 6.93
CA VAL A 122 -2.76 -3.50 7.50
C VAL A 122 -2.65 -4.15 8.87
N LEU A 123 -3.58 -3.87 9.79
CA LEU A 123 -3.57 -4.45 11.13
C LEU A 123 -3.72 -5.97 11.11
N PRO A 124 -4.73 -6.56 10.43
CA PRO A 124 -4.84 -8.00 10.29
C PRO A 124 -3.55 -8.67 9.78
N ILE A 125 -2.97 -8.15 8.70
CA ILE A 125 -1.75 -8.71 8.11
C ILE A 125 -0.57 -8.59 9.08
N ALA A 126 -0.40 -7.45 9.74
CA ALA A 126 0.69 -7.24 10.68
C ALA A 126 0.61 -8.18 11.89
N LEU A 127 -0.58 -8.33 12.48
CA LEU A 127 -0.78 -9.20 13.63
C LEU A 127 -0.65 -10.69 13.27
N ALA A 128 -1.19 -11.08 12.11
CA ALA A 128 -1.00 -12.43 11.59
C ALA A 128 0.48 -12.73 11.29
N GLY A 129 1.19 -11.78 10.70
CA GLY A 129 2.63 -11.88 10.43
C GLY A 129 3.42 -12.07 11.72
N LEU A 130 3.12 -11.26 12.74
CA LEU A 130 3.74 -11.40 14.05
C LEU A 130 3.44 -12.77 14.69
N ALA A 131 2.20 -13.25 14.59
CA ALA A 131 1.78 -14.51 15.21
C ALA A 131 2.32 -15.76 14.50
N LEU A 132 2.42 -15.75 13.16
CA LEU A 132 2.75 -16.94 12.35
C LEU A 132 4.22 -16.94 11.90
N VAL A 133 4.73 -15.79 11.49
CA VAL A 133 6.11 -15.64 11.00
C VAL A 133 7.04 -15.35 12.18
N GLY A 134 6.60 -14.50 13.10
CA GLY A 134 7.38 -14.05 14.25
C GLY A 134 8.59 -13.22 13.82
N THR A 135 9.72 -13.42 14.51
CA THR A 135 10.97 -12.67 14.28
C THR A 135 11.83 -13.22 13.12
N ARG A 136 11.33 -14.19 12.35
CA ARG A 136 12.07 -14.81 11.24
C ARG A 136 12.29 -13.87 10.05
N THR A 137 11.47 -12.83 9.93
CA THR A 137 11.57 -11.83 8.87
C THR A 137 11.19 -10.44 9.40
N SER A 138 11.48 -9.39 8.63
CA SER A 138 11.07 -8.03 8.96
C SER A 138 9.55 -7.86 8.80
N SER A 139 8.95 -6.98 9.61
CA SER A 139 7.51 -6.68 9.56
C SER A 139 7.04 -6.24 8.17
N ASP A 140 7.92 -5.58 7.42
CA ASP A 140 7.63 -5.07 6.07
C ASP A 140 7.43 -6.21 5.06
N LEU A 141 7.99 -7.39 5.36
CA LEU A 141 7.88 -8.58 4.53
C LEU A 141 6.74 -9.51 4.97
N TYR A 142 5.92 -9.16 5.96
CA TYR A 142 4.77 -9.97 6.37
C TYR A 142 3.74 -10.14 5.27
N VAL A 143 3.49 -9.08 4.47
CA VAL A 143 2.60 -9.13 3.31
C VAL A 143 3.04 -10.20 2.30
N LEU A 144 4.36 -10.39 2.14
CA LEU A 144 4.92 -11.37 1.22
C LEU A 144 5.06 -12.78 1.85
N SER A 145 5.49 -12.86 3.11
CA SER A 145 5.81 -14.12 3.77
C SER A 145 4.57 -14.92 4.17
N LEU A 146 3.47 -14.27 4.54
CA LEU A 146 2.21 -14.95 4.87
C LEU A 146 1.65 -15.81 3.73
N PRO A 147 1.47 -15.29 2.49
CA PRO A 147 1.00 -16.12 1.38
C PRO A 147 2.02 -17.21 1.00
N LEU A 148 3.33 -16.94 1.08
CA LEU A 148 4.37 -17.95 0.81
C LEU A 148 4.31 -19.12 1.80
N LEU A 149 4.20 -18.85 3.10
CA LEU A 149 4.10 -19.90 4.12
C LEU A 149 2.79 -20.69 4.02
N SER A 150 1.75 -20.07 3.47
CA SER A 150 0.45 -20.70 3.25
C SER A 150 0.37 -21.45 1.91
N GLY A 151 1.46 -21.48 1.12
CA GLY A 151 1.50 -22.17 -0.18
C GLY A 151 0.82 -21.43 -1.34
N HIS A 152 0.53 -20.13 -1.17
CA HIS A 152 -0.13 -19.29 -2.17
C HIS A 152 0.87 -18.44 -2.97
N ASP A 153 1.75 -19.10 -3.71
CA ASP A 153 2.87 -18.47 -4.44
C ASP A 153 2.42 -17.41 -5.45
N LEU A 154 1.31 -17.63 -6.15
CA LEU A 154 0.75 -16.64 -7.10
C LEU A 154 0.36 -15.33 -6.42
N LEU A 155 -0.16 -15.41 -5.19
CA LEU A 155 -0.55 -14.25 -4.39
C LEU A 155 0.68 -13.53 -3.84
N ALA A 156 1.70 -14.29 -3.44
CA ALA A 156 3.00 -13.72 -3.07
C ALA A 156 3.67 -13.00 -4.25
N MET A 157 3.63 -13.59 -5.46
CA MET A 157 4.12 -12.93 -6.67
C MET A 157 3.33 -11.66 -6.99
N ALA A 158 2.01 -11.69 -6.87
CA ALA A 158 1.18 -10.50 -7.07
C ALA A 158 1.53 -9.39 -6.05
N ALA A 159 1.77 -9.76 -4.79
CA ALA A 159 2.22 -8.83 -3.75
C ALA A 159 3.60 -8.23 -4.05
N PHE A 160 4.51 -9.03 -4.60
CA PHE A 160 5.87 -8.60 -4.95
C PHE A 160 5.88 -7.69 -6.17
N ILE A 161 5.09 -8.01 -7.20
CA ILE A 161 4.98 -7.19 -8.42
C ILE A 161 4.28 -5.88 -8.12
N GLY A 162 3.21 -5.95 -7.32
CA GLY A 162 2.50 -4.78 -6.83
C GLY A 162 3.18 -4.17 -5.61
N GLY A 163 4.47 -4.39 -5.35
CA GLY A 163 5.22 -3.90 -4.18
C GLY A 163 6.22 -2.84 -4.57
#